data_AF-A0A9X5RS47-F1
#
_entry.id   AF-A0A9X5RS47-F1
#
_cell.length_a   1.000
_cell.length_b   1.000
_cell.length_c   1.000
_cell.angle_alpha   90.00
_cell.angle_beta   90.00
_cell.angle_gamma   90.00
#
_symmetry.space_group_name_H-M   'P 1'
#
loop_
_entity.id
_entity.type
_entity.pdbx_description
1 polymer ?
#
loop_
_entity_poly.entity_id
_entity_poly.type
_entity_poly.pdbx_seq_one_letter_code
_entity_poly.pdbx_strand_id
1 'polypeptide(L)' 'MKLILIFGPQAVGKMTVGQELATLTGLKLFHNHMTIDLVSQFLITVRKKQKD' A
#
# COMPACT_ATOMS: atom_id res chain seq x y z
N MET A 1 17.64 -7.27 2.07
CA MET A 1 16.38 -6.49 2.03
C MET A 1 16.08 -5.97 3.43
N LYS A 2 15.60 -4.73 3.58
CA LYS A 2 15.17 -4.15 4.85
C LYS A 2 13.64 -4.00 4.82
N LEU A 3 12.94 -4.57 5.82
CA LEU A 3 11.49 -4.48 5.99
C LEU A 3 11.21 -3.71 7.28
N ILE A 4 10.35 -2.69 7.22
CA ILE A 4 9.98 -1.87 8.37
C ILE A 4 8.47 -1.98 8.56
N LEU A 5 8.05 -2.50 9.72
CA LEU A 5 6.65 -2.56 10.14
C LEU A 5 6.38 -1.45 11.16
N ILE A 6 5.43 -0.57 10.85
CA ILE A 6 4.94 0.46 11.77
C ILE A 6 3.58 0.01 12.30
N PHE A 7 3.48 -0.26 13.60
CA PHE A 7 2.25 -0.69 14.28
C PHE A 7 1.85 0.29 15.38
N GLY A 8 0.58 0.27 15.77
CA GLY A 8 0.04 1.14 16.82
C GLY A 8 -1.47 1.38 16.67
N PRO A 9 -2.10 2.06 17.65
CA PRO A 9 -3.54 2.34 17.66
C PRO A 9 -4.03 3.14 16.44
N GLN A 10 -5.35 3.22 16.25
CA GLN A 10 -5.92 4.05 15.18
C GLN A 10 -5.57 5.53 15.40
N ALA A 11 -5.42 6.28 14.30
CA ALA A 11 -5.11 7.73 14.31
C ALA A 11 -3.78 8.18 14.94
N VAL A 12 -2.85 7.30 15.33
CA VAL A 12 -1.51 7.68 15.86
C VAL A 12 -0.51 8.20 14.82
N GLY A 13 -0.95 8.54 13.61
CA GLY A 13 -0.07 9.12 12.58
C GLY A 13 0.89 8.15 11.87
N LYS A 14 0.63 6.82 11.91
CA LYS A 14 1.47 5.80 11.23
C LYS A 14 1.71 6.09 9.74
N MET A 15 0.70 6.63 9.06
CA MET A 15 0.78 7.03 7.66
C MET A 15 1.79 8.15 7.45
N THR A 16 1.73 9.18 8.28
CA THR A 16 2.63 10.34 8.24
C THR A 16 4.08 9.92 8.49
N VAL A 17 4.31 9.06 9.49
CA VAL A 17 5.64 8.51 9.77
C VAL A 17 6.16 7.66 8.62
N GLY A 18 5.31 6.81 8.04
CA GLY A 18 5.68 5.98 6.89
C GLY A 18 6.03 6.81 5.66
N GLN A 19 5.33 7.92 5.42
CA GLN A 19 5.58 8.85 4.31
C GLN A 19 6.97 9.47 4.42
N GLU A 20 7.29 10.01 5.60
CA GLU A 20 8.58 10.65 5.84
C GLU A 20 9.72 9.63 5.80
N LEU A 21 9.50 8.44 6.36
CA LEU A 21 10.46 7.35 6.32
C LEU A 21 10.75 6.88 4.89
N ALA A 22 9.74 6.79 4.04
CA ALA A 22 9.89 6.44 2.62
C ALA A 22 10.71 7.49 1.87
N THR A 23 10.47 8.78 2.12
CA THR A 23 11.26 9.89 1.56
C THR A 23 12.73 9.80 1.96
N LEU A 24 13.02 9.56 3.24
CA LEU A 24 14.39 9.51 3.76
C LEU A 24 15.17 8.25 3.33
N THR A 25 14.48 7.12 3.19
CA THR A 25 15.13 5.82 2.97
C THR A 25 15.04 5.33 1.52
N GLY A 26 14.25 5.99 0.68
CA GLY A 26 13.94 5.51 -0.68
C GLY A 26 13.15 4.20 -0.71
N LEU A 27 12.62 3.74 0.43
CA LEU A 27 11.82 2.53 0.53
C LEU A 27 10.39 2.80 0.04
N LYS A 28 9.79 1.81 -0.63
CA LYS A 28 8.39 1.89 -1.04
C LYS A 28 7.48 1.81 0.18
N LEU A 29 6.63 2.82 0.39
CA LEU A 29 5.59 2.80 1.40
C LEU A 29 4.38 2.00 0.91
N PHE A 30 4.09 0.89 1.58
CA PHE A 30 2.86 0.15 1.36
C PHE A 30 1.83 0.56 2.41
N HIS A 31 0.75 1.21 1.96
CA HIS A 31 -0.41 1.50 2.80
C HIS A 31 -1.68 0.90 2.19
N ASN A 32 -2.62 0.55 3.05
CA ASN A 32 -3.81 -0.24 2.67
C ASN A 32 -4.63 0.37 1.52
N HIS A 33 -4.66 1.70 1.38
CA HIS A 33 -5.35 2.37 0.25
C HIS A 33 -4.74 2.00 -1.12
N MET A 34 -3.44 1.75 -1.21
CA MET A 34 -2.76 1.34 -2.44
C MET A 34 -2.92 -0.17 -2.72
N THR A 35 -3.18 -0.96 -1.68
CA THR A 35 -3.41 -2.41 -1.79
C THR A 35 -4.82 -2.69 -2.32
N ILE A 36 -5.81 -1.90 -1.89
CA ILE A 36 -7.18 -1.97 -2.42
C ILE A 36 -7.20 -1.60 -3.91
N ASP A 37 -6.49 -0.56 -4.32
CA ASP A 37 -6.44 -0.16 -5.75
C ASP A 37 -5.78 -1.22 -6.63
N LEU A 38 -4.70 -1.87 -6.15
CA LEU A 38 -4.04 -2.96 -6.87
C LEU A 38 -4.97 -4.17 -7.04
N VAL A 39 -5.67 -4.57 -5.98
CA VAL A 39 -6.63 -5.67 -6.00
C VAL A 39 -7.83 -5.32 -6.88
N SER A 40 -8.31 -4.08 -6.83
CA SER A 40 -9.39 -3.58 -7.68
C SER A 40 -9.02 -3.63 -9.17
N GLN A 41 -7.85 -3.12 -9.55
CA GLN A 41 -7.36 -3.20 -10.94
C GLN A 41 -7.18 -4.65 -11.41
N PHE A 42 -6.64 -5.51 -10.55
CA PHE A 42 -6.42 -6.92 -10.89
C PHE A 42 -7.76 -7.66 -11.09
N LEU A 43 -8.71 -7.50 -10.17
CA LEU A 43 -10.01 -8.17 -10.24
C LEU A 43 -10.88 -7.67 -11.40
N ILE A 44 -10.84 -6.37 -11.74
CA ILE A 44 -11.56 -5.82 -12.89
C ILE A 44 -10.96 -6.33 -14.21
N THR A 45 -9.63 -6.40 -14.31
CA THR A 45 -8.95 -6.86 -15.54
C THR A 45 -9.23 -8.33 -15.83
N VAL A 46 -9.22 -9.18 -14.79
CA VAL A 46 -9.54 -10.61 -14.93
C VAL A 46 -11.00 -10.82 -15.37
N ARG A 47 -11.94 -9.99 -14.88
CA ARG A 47 -13.35 -10.08 -15.30
C ARG A 47 -13.59 -9.65 -16.75
N LYS A 48 -12.80 -8.72 -17.30
CA LYS A 48 -12.93 -8.34 -18.72
C LYS A 48 -12.46 -9.45 -19.66
N LYS A 49 -11.41 -10.19 -19.31
CA LYS A 49 -10.89 -11.31 -20.12
C LYS A 49 -11.79 -12.55 -20.17
N GLN A 50 -12.79 -12.66 -19.31
CA GLN A 50 -13.71 -13.80 -19.29
C GLN A 50 -14.98 -13.56 -20.14
N LYS A 51 -15.10 -12.40 -20.78
CA LYS A 51 -16.27 -12.01 -21.57
C LYS A 51 -15.99 -11.86 -23.08
N ASP A 52 -14.79 -12.27 -23.51
CA ASP A 52 -14.41 -12.44 -24.92
C ASP A 52 -14.21 -13.93 -25.24
#